data_AF-A0A924KWY1-F1
#
_entry.id   AF-A0A924KWY1-F1
#
_cell.length_a   1.000
_cell.length_b   1.000
_cell.length_c   1.000
_cell.angle_alpha   90.00
_cell.angle_beta   90.00
_cell.angle_gamma   90.00
#
_symmetry.space_group_name_H-M   'P 1'
#
loop_
_entity.id
_entity.type
_entity.pdbx_description
1 polymer ?
#
loop_
_entity_poly.entity_id
_entity_poly.type
_entity_poly.pdbx_seq_one_letter_code
_entity_poly.pdbx_strand_id
1 'polypeptide(L)'
;RSGAKADLNAGKGITAINLGYVTSDPFFGITRFVDSRYIAPNGVNWGGYNNPKIDTALDKLRSSFDTKVQDGLLATIHQTMVDESLMMWAVHDVNPHVLSPKVKGFIQAQHWFQDLTTIKM
;
A
#
# COMPACT_ATOMS: atom_id res chain seq x y z
N ARG A 1 14.11 1.14 4.66
CA ARG A 1 13.58 0.83 6.03
C ARG A 1 14.26 -0.45 6.52
N SER A 2 14.45 -0.66 7.83
CA SER A 2 15.33 -1.75 8.32
C SER A 2 14.74 -3.18 8.25
N GLY A 3 13.43 -3.35 8.04
CA GLY A 3 12.79 -4.66 7.88
C GLY A 3 12.76 -5.52 9.16
N ALA A 4 12.11 -6.69 9.10
CA ALA A 4 11.93 -7.58 10.25
C ALA A 4 13.24 -8.15 10.81
N LYS A 5 14.24 -8.36 9.96
CA LYS A 5 15.54 -8.94 10.32
C LYS A 5 16.51 -7.99 11.04
N ALA A 6 16.18 -6.69 11.16
CA ALA A 6 17.06 -5.75 11.85
C ALA A 6 17.17 -6.07 13.35
N ASP A 7 18.35 -5.88 13.95
CA ASP A 7 18.63 -6.19 15.36
C ASP A 7 17.60 -5.61 16.34
N LEU A 8 17.13 -4.38 16.08
CA LEU A 8 16.10 -3.74 16.90
C LEU A 8 14.77 -4.52 16.92
N ASN A 9 14.41 -5.15 15.80
CA ASN A 9 13.17 -5.90 15.63
C ASN A 9 13.37 -7.35 16.07
N ALA A 10 14.40 -8.01 15.54
CA ALA A 10 14.73 -9.40 15.83
C ALA A 10 15.10 -9.61 17.30
N GLY A 11 15.95 -8.75 17.86
CA GLY A 11 16.37 -8.83 19.27
C GLY A 11 15.23 -8.56 20.27
N LYS A 12 14.11 -7.99 19.82
CA LYS A 12 12.89 -7.78 20.61
C LYS A 12 11.79 -8.80 20.31
N GLY A 13 12.04 -9.78 19.43
CA GLY A 13 11.04 -10.76 19.01
C GLY A 13 9.84 -10.15 18.26
N ILE A 14 10.01 -9.00 17.61
CA ILE A 14 8.94 -8.35 16.84
C ILE A 14 8.74 -9.12 15.53
N THR A 15 7.57 -9.75 15.37
CA THR A 15 7.22 -10.56 14.20
C THR A 15 6.22 -9.89 13.25
N ALA A 16 5.58 -8.80 13.67
CA ALA A 16 4.63 -8.04 12.88
C ALA A 16 4.61 -6.56 13.27
N ILE A 17 4.14 -5.71 12.35
CA ILE A 17 3.93 -4.28 12.58
C ILE A 17 2.54 -3.88 12.07
N ASN A 18 1.88 -2.95 12.78
CA ASN A 18 0.71 -2.25 12.26
C ASN A 18 1.19 -1.00 11.51
N LEU A 19 0.68 -0.78 10.30
CA LEU A 19 1.18 0.24 9.42
C LEU A 19 0.08 0.81 8.53
N GLY A 20 -0.21 2.09 8.72
CA GLY A 20 -1.11 2.85 7.84
C GLY A 20 -0.39 3.33 6.58
N TYR A 21 -1.04 3.21 5.43
CA TYR A 21 -0.53 3.70 4.16
C TYR A 21 -1.61 4.28 3.28
N VAL A 22 -1.18 5.19 2.42
CA VAL A 22 -1.96 5.63 1.26
C VAL A 22 -2.13 4.48 0.27
N THR A 23 -3.33 4.36 -0.29
CA THR A 23 -3.70 3.39 -1.33
C THR A 23 -4.12 4.10 -2.62
N SER A 24 -3.32 5.11 -3.03
CA SER A 24 -3.61 5.97 -4.18
C SER A 24 -3.54 5.25 -5.52
N ASP A 25 -2.73 4.19 -5.60
CA ASP A 25 -2.53 3.37 -6.78
C ASP A 25 -2.11 1.93 -6.39
N PRO A 26 -2.12 0.97 -7.34
CA PRO A 26 -1.78 -0.41 -7.05
C PRO A 26 -0.35 -0.63 -6.54
N PHE A 27 0.59 0.26 -6.90
CA PHE A 27 1.95 0.18 -6.38
C PHE A 27 1.98 0.51 -4.89
N PHE A 28 1.31 1.58 -4.47
CA PHE A 28 1.26 1.98 -3.06
C PHE A 28 0.41 1.06 -2.19
N GLY A 29 -0.69 0.52 -2.73
CA GLY A 29 -1.65 -0.32 -2.01
C GLY A 29 -1.34 -1.81 -1.98
N ILE A 30 -0.65 -2.35 -3.00
CA ILE A 30 -0.50 -3.81 -3.16
C ILE A 30 0.97 -4.17 -3.41
N THR A 31 1.53 -3.77 -4.55
CA THR A 31 2.69 -4.50 -5.11
C THR A 31 4.00 -4.29 -4.37
N ARG A 32 4.23 -3.08 -3.83
CA ARG A 32 5.52 -2.74 -3.20
C ARG A 32 5.82 -3.50 -1.91
N PHE A 33 4.82 -4.18 -1.36
CA PHE A 33 4.95 -4.99 -0.15
C PHE A 33 5.38 -6.42 -0.43
N VAL A 34 5.23 -6.88 -1.68
CA VAL A 34 5.50 -8.26 -2.09
C VAL A 34 6.54 -8.38 -3.19
N ASP A 35 6.99 -7.26 -3.74
CA ASP A 35 8.14 -7.22 -4.63
C ASP A 35 9.43 -7.44 -3.83
N SER A 36 10.20 -8.47 -4.20
CA SER A 36 11.46 -8.82 -3.53
C SER A 36 12.52 -7.72 -3.66
N ARG A 37 12.44 -6.85 -4.67
CA ARG A 37 13.34 -5.71 -4.85
C ARG A 37 13.18 -4.64 -3.76
N TYR A 38 12.05 -4.63 -3.06
CA TYR A 38 11.73 -3.69 -1.98
C TYR A 38 11.99 -4.25 -0.58
N ILE A 39 12.68 -5.40 -0.47
CA ILE A 39 13.24 -5.86 0.80
C ILE A 39 14.25 -4.82 1.30
N ALA A 40 14.38 -4.69 2.62
CA ALA A 40 15.36 -3.81 3.24
C ALA A 40 16.76 -3.99 2.61
N PRO A 41 17.49 -2.88 2.31
CA PRO A 41 17.18 -1.50 2.68
C PRO A 41 16.23 -0.76 1.72
N ASN A 42 15.89 -1.37 0.58
CA ASN A 42 15.34 -0.70 -0.59
C ASN A 42 13.87 -0.29 -0.48
N GLY A 43 13.10 -0.83 0.48
CA GLY A 43 11.67 -0.58 0.49
C GLY A 43 10.90 -0.97 1.74
N VAL A 44 9.62 -1.30 1.50
CA VAL A 44 8.58 -1.52 2.51
C VAL A 44 8.10 -2.97 2.59
N ASN A 45 8.70 -3.89 1.82
CA ASN A 45 8.53 -5.33 2.01
C ASN A 45 9.23 -5.73 3.32
N TRP A 46 8.54 -5.45 4.43
CA TRP A 46 9.12 -5.48 5.78
C TRP A 46 9.41 -6.90 6.25
N GLY A 47 8.52 -7.85 5.93
CA GLY A 47 8.68 -9.26 6.27
C GLY A 47 9.76 -9.98 5.46
N GLY A 48 10.26 -9.36 4.38
CA GLY A 48 11.27 -9.99 3.53
C GLY A 48 10.68 -11.04 2.59
N TYR A 49 9.42 -10.88 2.19
CA TYR A 49 8.74 -11.80 1.29
C TYR A 49 9.46 -11.88 -0.06
N ASN A 50 9.67 -13.09 -0.56
CA ASN A 50 10.38 -13.33 -1.81
C ASN A 50 9.80 -14.56 -2.49
N ASN A 51 9.10 -14.35 -3.61
CA ASN A 51 8.50 -15.40 -4.40
C ASN A 51 8.73 -15.11 -5.89
N PRO A 52 9.53 -15.92 -6.60
CA PRO A 52 9.84 -15.71 -8.00
C PRO A 52 8.61 -15.66 -8.92
N LYS A 53 7.51 -16.34 -8.57
CA LYS A 53 6.26 -16.29 -9.33
C LYS A 53 5.60 -14.91 -9.22
N ILE A 54 5.63 -14.32 -8.02
CA ILE A 54 5.10 -12.98 -7.77
C ILE A 54 5.98 -11.94 -8.46
N ASP A 55 7.31 -12.06 -8.37
CA ASP A 55 8.22 -11.15 -9.07
C ASP A 55 8.00 -11.20 -10.60
N THR A 56 7.78 -12.39 -11.17
CA THR A 56 7.44 -12.55 -12.59
C THR A 56 6.12 -11.86 -12.95
N ALA A 57 5.09 -12.02 -12.11
CA ALA A 57 3.80 -11.37 -12.31
C ALA A 57 3.93 -9.84 -12.23
N LEU A 58 4.78 -9.32 -11.33
CA LEU A 58 5.06 -7.91 -11.17
C LEU A 58 5.81 -7.33 -12.37
N ASP A 59 6.76 -8.07 -12.95
CA ASP A 59 7.49 -7.64 -14.14
C ASP A 59 6.55 -7.56 -15.36
N LYS A 60 5.64 -8.53 -15.50
CA LYS A 60 4.59 -8.49 -16.52
C LYS A 60 3.61 -7.34 -16.27
N LEU A 61 3.24 -7.08 -15.02
CA LEU A 61 2.35 -5.97 -14.66
C LEU A 61 2.94 -4.63 -15.10
N ARG A 62 4.24 -4.42 -14.86
CA ARG A 62 4.96 -3.18 -15.20
C ARG A 62 5.13 -2.94 -16.70
N SER A 63 5.20 -4.02 -17.47
CA SER A 63 5.36 -3.96 -18.93
C SER A 63 4.04 -4.00 -19.69
N SER A 64 2.92 -4.25 -19.00
CA SER A 64 1.58 -4.25 -19.60
C SER A 64 0.98 -2.85 -19.59
N PHE A 65 0.37 -2.47 -20.71
CA PHE A 65 -0.43 -1.24 -20.85
C PHE A 65 -1.94 -1.55 -21.02
N ASP A 66 -2.32 -2.82 -21.04
CA ASP A 66 -3.72 -3.25 -21.01
C ASP A 66 -4.20 -3.34 -19.56
N THR A 67 -5.21 -2.54 -19.22
CA THR A 67 -5.76 -2.45 -17.86
C THR A 67 -6.41 -3.74 -17.40
N LYS A 68 -7.07 -4.51 -18.28
CA LYS A 68 -7.66 -5.80 -17.91
C LYS A 68 -6.58 -6.82 -17.57
N VAL A 69 -5.46 -6.79 -18.28
CA VAL A 69 -4.31 -7.63 -17.98
C VAL A 69 -3.68 -7.21 -16.65
N GLN A 70 -3.56 -5.91 -16.39
CA GLN A 70 -3.07 -5.40 -15.12
C GLN A 70 -3.96 -5.84 -13.94
N ASP A 71 -5.28 -5.69 -14.08
CA ASP A 71 -6.26 -6.08 -13.06
C ASP A 71 -6.18 -7.57 -12.73
N GLY A 72 -6.07 -8.44 -13.74
CA GLY A 72 -5.93 -9.88 -13.53
C GLY A 72 -4.64 -10.26 -12.80
N LEU A 73 -3.53 -9.58 -13.10
CA LEU A 73 -2.25 -9.77 -12.42
C LEU A 73 -2.31 -9.27 -10.97
N LEU A 74 -2.89 -8.08 -10.75
CA LEU A 74 -3.08 -7.51 -9.42
C LEU A 74 -3.98 -8.38 -8.56
N ALA A 75 -5.07 -8.92 -9.12
CA ALA A 75 -5.95 -9.85 -8.42
C ALA A 75 -5.20 -11.11 -7.99
N THR A 76 -4.39 -11.70 -8.88
CA THR A 76 -3.55 -12.86 -8.57
C THR A 76 -2.57 -12.55 -7.43
N ILE A 77 -1.88 -11.41 -7.51
CA ILE A 77 -0.90 -10.97 -6.49
C ILE A 77 -1.60 -10.76 -5.15
N HIS A 78 -2.72 -10.05 -5.12
CA HIS A 78 -3.49 -9.79 -3.90
C HIS A 78 -4.05 -11.09 -3.31
N GLN A 79 -4.52 -12.01 -4.13
CA GLN A 79 -4.97 -13.33 -3.67
C GLN A 79 -3.85 -14.09 -2.97
N THR A 80 -2.63 -14.10 -3.53
CA THR A 80 -1.47 -14.69 -2.84
C THR A 80 -1.19 -14.01 -1.49
N MET A 81 -1.30 -12.68 -1.41
CA MET A 81 -1.12 -11.96 -0.13
C MET A 81 -2.11 -12.42 0.95
N VAL A 82 -3.36 -12.68 0.56
CA VAL A 82 -4.41 -13.19 1.45
C VAL A 82 -4.15 -14.64 1.83
N ASP A 83 -3.95 -15.51 0.84
CA ASP A 83 -3.80 -16.96 1.04
C ASP A 83 -2.56 -17.29 1.89
N GLU A 84 -1.48 -16.52 1.74
CA GLU A 84 -0.25 -16.68 2.52
C GLU A 84 -0.20 -15.82 3.79
N SER A 85 -1.28 -15.10 4.11
CA SER A 85 -1.39 -14.26 5.32
C SER A 85 -0.25 -13.23 5.48
N LEU A 86 0.18 -12.63 4.37
CA LEU A 86 1.29 -11.66 4.37
C LEU A 86 0.89 -10.33 5.04
N MET A 87 -0.41 -10.04 5.09
CA MET A 87 -0.99 -8.86 5.71
C MET A 87 -2.31 -9.18 6.38
N MET A 88 -2.60 -8.45 7.47
CA MET A 88 -3.92 -8.37 8.06
C MET A 88 -4.61 -7.08 7.59
N TRP A 89 -5.67 -7.23 6.80
CA TRP A 89 -6.45 -6.11 6.27
C TRP A 89 -7.44 -5.60 7.32
N ALA A 90 -7.08 -4.53 8.02
CA ALA A 90 -7.86 -4.05 9.17
C ALA A 90 -9.05 -3.15 8.79
N VAL A 91 -8.81 -2.06 8.04
CA VAL A 91 -9.82 -1.04 7.77
C VAL A 91 -9.50 -0.23 6.50
N HIS A 92 -10.55 0.23 5.82
CA HIS A 92 -10.49 1.36 4.89
C HIS A 92 -11.14 2.55 5.58
N ASP A 93 -10.34 3.56 5.96
CA ASP A 93 -10.85 4.73 6.67
C ASP A 93 -11.76 5.57 5.75
N VAL A 94 -12.92 5.98 6.27
CA VAL A 94 -13.91 6.80 5.57
C VAL A 94 -13.66 8.29 5.70
N ASN A 95 -12.69 8.70 6.53
CA ASN A 95 -12.21 10.08 6.65
C ASN A 95 -13.33 11.11 6.90
N PRO A 96 -14.11 10.99 8.00
CA PRO A 96 -15.26 11.86 8.25
C PRO A 96 -14.82 13.30 8.56
N HIS A 97 -15.52 14.28 7.97
CA HIS A 97 -15.21 15.70 8.13
C HIS A 97 -16.44 16.49 8.57
N VAL A 98 -16.20 17.50 9.42
CA VAL A 98 -17.20 18.48 9.84
C VAL A 98 -16.68 19.87 9.51
N LEU A 99 -17.49 20.68 8.84
CA LEU A 99 -17.13 22.04 8.42
C LEU A 99 -18.07 23.06 9.05
N SER A 100 -17.53 24.21 9.43
CA SER A 100 -18.34 25.37 9.79
C SER A 100 -19.19 25.81 8.59
N PRO A 101 -20.45 26.25 8.79
CA PRO A 101 -21.27 26.82 7.71
C PRO A 101 -20.63 28.01 6.99
N LYS A 102 -19.59 28.63 7.57
CA LYS A 102 -18.82 29.73 6.98
C LYS A 102 -17.81 29.27 5.91
N VAL A 103 -17.39 28.00 5.91
CA VAL A 103 -16.43 27.48 4.93
C VAL A 103 -17.18 27.21 3.62
N LYS A 104 -16.78 27.88 2.54
CA LYS A 104 -17.33 27.66 1.20
C LYS A 104 -16.23 27.21 0.24
N GLY A 105 -16.61 26.51 -0.82
CA GLY A 105 -15.69 26.07 -1.88
C GLY A 105 -14.83 24.84 -1.55
N PHE A 106 -14.82 24.35 -0.31
CA PHE A 106 -14.16 23.10 0.03
C PHE A 106 -14.82 21.91 -0.67
N ILE A 107 -14.02 21.11 -1.36
CA ILE A 107 -14.42 19.85 -1.99
C ILE A 107 -13.60 18.73 -1.33
N GLN A 108 -14.28 17.77 -0.71
CA GLN A 108 -13.59 16.62 -0.10
C GLN A 108 -12.98 15.75 -1.21
N ALA A 109 -11.65 15.70 -1.25
CA ALA A 109 -10.95 14.73 -2.08
C ALA A 109 -11.21 13.31 -1.57
N GLN A 110 -11.28 12.33 -2.48
CA GLN A 110 -11.18 10.90 -2.13
C GLN A 110 -9.73 10.52 -1.78
N HIS A 111 -9.13 11.33 -0.90
CA HIS A 111 -7.75 11.24 -0.47
C HIS A 111 -7.62 11.93 0.89
N TRP A 112 -6.57 11.64 1.64
CA TRP A 112 -6.20 12.39 2.85
C TRP A 112 -5.53 13.74 2.56
N PHE A 113 -5.19 14.02 1.31
CA PHE A 113 -4.60 15.30 0.91
C PHE A 113 -5.70 16.15 0.31
N GLN A 114 -5.99 17.28 0.93
CA GLN A 114 -7.07 18.18 0.52
C GLN A 114 -6.50 19.37 -0.24
N ASP A 115 -7.22 19.81 -1.28
CA ASP A 115 -6.94 21.08 -1.95
C ASP A 115 -7.64 22.21 -1.21
N LEU A 116 -6.87 23.08 -0.57
CA LEU A 116 -7.36 24.24 0.17
C LEU A 116 -7.44 25.51 -0.68
N THR A 117 -6.95 25.50 -1.92
CA THR A 117 -6.90 26.69 -2.79
C THR A 117 -8.28 27.13 -3.28
N THR A 118 -9.26 26.23 -3.20
CA THR A 118 -10.67 26.45 -3.57
C THR A 118 -11.48 27.13 -2.45
N ILE A 119 -10.91 27.24 -1.25
CA ILE A 119 -11.62 27.74 -0.08
C ILE A 119 -11.81 29.25 -0.18
N LYS A 120 -13.04 29.68 0.11
CA LYS A 120 -13.43 31.07 0.23
C LYS A 120 -14.30 31.28 1.46
N MET A 121 -14.21 32.49 2.01
CA MET A 121 -15.05 32.96 3.12
C MET A 121 -16.37 33.52 2.61
#